data_AF-A0A2P5VVT4-F1
#
_entry.id   AF-A0A2P5VVT4-F1
#
_cell.length_a   1.000
_cell.length_b   1.000
_cell.length_c   1.000
_cell.angle_alpha   90.00
_cell.angle_beta   90.00
_cell.angle_gamma   90.00
#
_symmetry.space_group_name_H-M   'P 1'
#
loop_
_entity.id
_entity.type
_entity.pdbx_description
1 polymer ?
#
loop_
_entity_poly.entity_id
_entity_poly.type
_entity_poly.pdbx_seq_one_letter_code
_entity_poly.pdbx_strand_id
1 'polypeptide(L)'
;MTKIIKEMLPSDVRVARDAQDLLIECCVEFINLISSESNEVCNREDKRTIAPEHVLKALEVLGFGKYIEEVYAAYEQHKIETLDSLKGGKWSNGAEMTEEEAVAEQQRMFAEARARMNGGAVAPKQPDPDPSLES
;
A
#
# COMPACT_ATOMS: atom_id res chain seq x y z
N MET A 1 0.29 9.64 18.45
CA MET A 1 -0.50 9.61 19.69
C MET A 1 -1.34 10.88 19.89
N THR A 2 -0.75 12.08 19.89
CA THR A 2 -1.48 13.35 20.15
C THR A 2 -2.72 13.59 19.28
N LYS A 3 -2.72 13.19 18.01
CA LYS A 3 -3.90 13.29 17.14
C LYS A 3 -5.08 12.43 17.65
N ILE A 4 -4.82 11.16 17.94
CA ILE A 4 -5.80 10.20 18.47
C ILE A 4 -6.37 10.71 19.80
N ILE A 5 -5.52 11.16 20.72
CA ILE A 5 -5.98 11.72 22.01
C ILE A 5 -6.95 12.89 21.80
N LYS A 6 -6.66 13.79 20.86
CA LYS A 6 -7.53 14.94 20.55
C LYS A 6 -8.83 14.52 19.88
N GLU A 7 -8.84 13.48 19.07
CA GLU A 7 -10.05 12.95 18.42
C GLU A 7 -10.96 12.21 19.42
N MET A 8 -10.39 11.64 20.48
CA MET A 8 -11.11 10.92 21.53
C MET A 8 -11.65 11.83 22.66
N LEU A 9 -11.27 13.11 22.68
CA LEU A 9 -11.63 14.06 23.73
C LEU A 9 -12.39 15.27 23.17
N PRO A 10 -13.27 15.90 23.97
CA PRO A 10 -13.87 17.18 23.60
C PRO A 10 -12.82 18.26 23.32
N SER A 11 -13.12 19.18 22.41
CA SER A 11 -12.17 20.20 21.92
C SER A 11 -11.64 21.16 22.99
N ASP A 12 -12.34 21.29 24.11
CA ASP A 12 -12.00 22.15 25.24
C ASP A 12 -11.13 21.45 26.30
N VAL A 13 -10.94 20.12 26.20
CA VAL A 13 -10.12 19.36 27.14
C VAL A 13 -8.65 19.46 26.79
N ARG A 14 -7.83 19.84 27.79
CA ARG A 14 -6.37 19.87 27.68
C ARG A 14 -5.77 18.65 28.36
N VAL A 15 -4.79 18.04 27.71
CA VAL A 15 -4.04 16.90 28.26
C VAL A 15 -2.62 17.34 28.60
N ALA A 16 -2.20 17.06 29.83
CA ALA A 16 -0.84 17.36 30.29
C ALA A 16 0.20 16.64 29.41
N ARG A 17 1.41 17.21 29.28
CA ARG A 17 2.49 16.60 28.49
C ARG A 17 2.88 15.25 29.07
N ASP A 18 3.10 15.18 30.37
CA ASP A 18 3.48 13.95 31.08
C ASP A 18 2.45 12.82 30.88
N ALA A 19 1.16 13.16 30.81
CA ALA A 19 0.11 12.19 30.52
C ALA A 19 0.15 11.69 29.05
N GLN A 20 0.51 12.56 28.10
CA GLN A 20 0.72 12.13 26.70
C GLN A 20 1.93 11.22 26.58
N ASP A 21 3.01 11.52 27.29
CA ASP A 21 4.23 10.72 27.31
C ASP A 21 3.96 9.34 27.93
N LEU A 22 3.23 9.29 29.06
CA LEU A 22 2.78 8.05 29.67
C LEU A 22 1.92 7.20 28.71
N LEU A 23 0.99 7.82 27.97
CA LEU A 23 0.17 7.09 26.99
C LEU A 23 1.00 6.50 25.85
N ILE A 24 2.08 7.17 25.45
CA ILE A 24 3.02 6.63 24.45
C ILE A 24 3.71 5.39 25.01
N GLU A 25 4.21 5.45 26.24
CA GLU A 25 4.82 4.30 26.92
C GLU A 25 3.83 3.13 27.06
N CYS A 26 2.59 3.41 27.47
CA CYS A 26 1.55 2.39 27.55
C CYS A 26 1.27 1.72 26.19
N CYS A 27 1.34 2.46 25.08
CA CYS A 27 1.14 1.86 23.76
C CYS A 27 2.30 0.99 23.31
N VAL A 28 3.53 1.34 23.68
CA VAL A 28 4.69 0.47 23.47
C VAL A 28 4.52 -0.82 24.29
N GLU A 29 4.14 -0.68 25.56
CA GLU A 29 3.93 -1.84 26.41
C GLU A 29 2.74 -2.70 25.96
N PHE A 30 1.69 -2.10 25.42
CA PHE A 30 0.59 -2.83 24.82
C PHE A 30 1.06 -3.71 23.65
N ILE A 31 1.93 -3.18 22.77
CA ILE A 31 2.51 -3.98 21.67
C ILE A 31 3.34 -5.13 22.23
N ASN A 32 4.17 -4.88 23.26
CA ASN A 32 4.96 -5.92 23.91
C ASN A 32 4.07 -7.02 24.51
N LEU A 33 3.03 -6.63 25.25
CA LEU A 33 2.08 -7.55 25.87
C LEU A 33 1.41 -8.46 24.82
N ILE A 34 0.84 -7.88 23.76
CA ILE A 34 0.19 -8.66 22.70
C ILE A 34 1.21 -9.56 22.00
N SER A 35 2.41 -9.07 21.72
CA SER A 35 3.46 -9.85 21.06
C SER A 35 3.90 -11.04 21.90
N SER A 36 4.12 -10.83 23.19
CA SER A 36 4.49 -11.88 24.15
C SER A 36 3.41 -12.94 24.27
N GLU A 37 2.13 -12.55 24.46
CA GLU A 37 1.05 -13.55 24.56
C GLU A 37 0.84 -14.28 23.22
N SER A 38 0.96 -13.59 22.09
CA SER A 38 0.87 -14.23 20.76
C SER A 38 1.99 -15.25 20.54
N ASN A 39 3.19 -14.96 21.05
CA ASN A 39 4.32 -15.89 21.03
C ASN A 39 4.05 -17.11 21.93
N GLU A 40 3.51 -16.91 23.13
CA GLU A 40 3.11 -18.00 24.01
C GLU A 40 2.04 -18.90 23.37
N VAL A 41 1.00 -18.31 22.77
CA VAL A 41 -0.01 -19.05 22.01
C VAL A 41 0.60 -19.84 20.86
N CYS A 42 1.49 -19.21 20.08
CA CYS A 42 2.21 -19.86 18.98
C CYS A 42 3.02 -21.07 19.45
N ASN A 43 3.74 -20.93 20.57
CA ASN A 43 4.55 -21.99 21.16
C ASN A 43 3.69 -23.14 21.70
N ARG A 44 2.54 -22.83 22.33
CA ARG A 44 1.58 -23.86 22.80
C ARG A 44 0.99 -24.68 21.65
N GLU A 45 0.99 -24.14 20.43
CA GLU A 45 0.56 -24.84 19.20
C GLU A 45 1.71 -25.52 18.45
N ASP A 46 2.90 -25.63 19.06
CA ASP A 46 4.11 -26.21 18.46
C ASP A 46 4.52 -25.56 17.12
N LYS A 47 4.16 -24.29 16.91
CA LYS A 47 4.50 -23.50 15.72
C LYS A 47 5.69 -22.59 16.00
N ARG A 48 6.49 -22.33 14.96
CA ARG A 48 7.69 -21.46 15.02
C ARG A 48 7.45 -20.04 14.53
N THR A 49 6.34 -19.79 13.83
CA THR A 49 6.03 -18.51 13.22
C THR A 49 4.69 -18.04 13.74
N ILE A 50 4.67 -16.82 14.29
CA ILE A 50 3.44 -16.18 14.75
C ILE A 50 2.58 -15.87 13.52
N ALA A 51 1.37 -16.43 13.51
CA ALA A 51 0.38 -16.23 12.48
C ALA A 51 -0.78 -15.35 13.02
N PRO A 52 -1.60 -14.75 12.16
CA PRO A 52 -2.68 -13.84 12.57
C PRO A 52 -3.64 -14.46 13.59
N GLU A 53 -3.93 -15.76 13.49
CA GLU A 53 -4.79 -16.48 14.42
C GLU A 53 -4.22 -16.54 15.85
N HIS A 54 -2.90 -16.49 16.02
CA HIS A 54 -2.29 -16.45 17.36
C HIS A 54 -2.52 -15.08 18.02
N VAL A 55 -2.52 -14.00 17.23
CA VAL A 55 -2.82 -12.65 17.73
C VAL A 55 -4.29 -12.55 18.15
N LEU A 56 -5.21 -13.10 17.34
CA LEU A 56 -6.64 -13.12 17.67
C LEU A 56 -6.91 -13.92 18.97
N LYS A 57 -6.24 -15.06 19.15
CA LYS A 57 -6.31 -15.85 20.40
C LYS A 57 -5.69 -15.12 21.60
N ALA A 58 -4.56 -14.44 21.40
CA ALA A 58 -3.94 -13.65 22.45
C ALA A 58 -4.86 -12.53 22.96
N LEU A 59 -5.58 -11.86 22.04
CA LEU A 59 -6.59 -10.86 22.41
C LEU A 59 -7.71 -11.46 23.27
N GLU A 60 -8.19 -12.66 22.94
CA GLU A 60 -9.19 -13.36 23.76
C GLU A 60 -8.65 -13.70 25.16
N VAL A 61 -7.44 -14.28 25.24
CA VAL A 61 -6.79 -14.67 26.51
C VAL A 61 -6.55 -13.47 27.42
N LEU A 62 -6.16 -12.33 26.85
CA LEU A 62 -5.92 -11.08 27.59
C LEU A 62 -7.21 -10.31 27.94
N GLY A 63 -8.38 -10.79 27.52
CA GLY A 63 -9.67 -10.15 27.80
C GLY A 63 -10.01 -8.98 26.89
N PHE A 64 -9.36 -8.87 25.73
CA PHE A 64 -9.61 -7.86 24.69
C PHE A 64 -10.57 -8.34 23.59
N GLY A 65 -11.48 -9.28 23.90
CA GLY A 65 -12.40 -9.87 22.92
C GLY A 65 -13.20 -8.86 22.07
N LYS A 66 -13.50 -7.69 22.63
CA LYS A 66 -14.17 -6.58 21.91
C LYS A 66 -13.39 -6.01 20.70
N TYR A 67 -12.08 -6.26 20.61
CA TYR A 67 -11.24 -5.80 19.49
C TYR A 67 -11.15 -6.83 18.36
N ILE A 68 -11.56 -8.08 18.60
CA ILE A 68 -11.35 -9.19 17.66
C ILE A 68 -12.04 -8.92 16.31
N GLU A 69 -13.26 -8.40 16.33
CA GLU A 69 -14.04 -8.13 15.11
C GLU A 69 -13.32 -7.12 14.19
N GLU A 70 -12.91 -5.97 14.74
CA GLU A 70 -12.22 -4.93 13.97
C GLU A 70 -10.85 -5.39 13.49
N VAL A 71 -10.09 -6.11 14.33
CA VAL A 71 -8.78 -6.66 13.96
C VAL A 71 -8.91 -7.71 12.85
N TYR A 72 -9.92 -8.57 12.92
CA TYR A 72 -10.17 -9.57 11.89
C TYR A 72 -10.56 -8.92 10.56
N ALA A 73 -11.42 -7.90 10.58
CA ALA A 73 -11.79 -7.15 9.38
C ALA A 73 -10.56 -6.48 8.72
N ALA A 74 -9.68 -5.87 9.53
CA ALA A 74 -8.44 -5.28 9.03
C ALA A 74 -7.50 -6.34 8.41
N TYR A 75 -7.41 -7.53 9.00
CA TYR A 75 -6.65 -8.64 8.45
C TYR A 75 -7.20 -9.12 7.10
N GLU A 76 -8.52 -9.29 6.99
CA GLU A 76 -9.15 -9.72 5.73
C GLU A 76 -8.93 -8.68 4.61
N GLN A 77 -9.06 -7.39 4.92
CA GLN A 77 -8.79 -6.31 3.98
C GLN A 77 -7.34 -6.35 3.48
N HIS A 78 -6.36 -6.48 4.40
CA HIS A 78 -4.95 -6.59 4.04
C HIS A 78 -4.66 -7.81 3.15
N LYS A 79 -5.33 -8.95 3.40
CA LYS A 79 -5.20 -10.17 2.60
C LYS A 79 -5.67 -9.94 1.15
N ILE A 80 -6.79 -9.23 0.96
CA ILE A 80 -7.31 -8.87 -0.36
C ILE A 80 -6.33 -7.96 -1.10
N GLU A 81 -5.87 -6.88 -0.46
CA GLU A 81 -4.95 -5.90 -1.05
C GLU A 81 -3.63 -6.55 -1.47
N THR A 82 -3.09 -7.45 -0.65
CA THR A 82 -1.87 -8.19 -0.97
C THR A 82 -2.09 -9.12 -2.17
N LEU A 83 -3.22 -9.81 -2.25
CA LEU A 83 -3.54 -10.69 -3.38
C LEU A 83 -3.75 -9.92 -4.68
N ASP A 84 -4.39 -8.76 -4.64
CA ASP A 84 -4.59 -7.90 -5.82
C ASP A 84 -3.28 -7.26 -6.30
N SER A 85 -2.38 -6.91 -5.38
CA SER A 85 -1.02 -6.47 -5.72
C SER A 85 -0.24 -7.57 -6.47
N LEU A 86 -0.35 -8.82 -6.02
CA LEU A 86 0.25 -9.98 -6.71
C LEU A 86 -0.37 -10.24 -8.09
N LYS A 87 -1.67 -9.98 -8.27
CA LYS A 87 -2.34 -10.06 -9.58
C LYS A 87 -1.93 -8.91 -10.51
N GLY A 88 -1.70 -7.71 -9.99
CA GLY A 88 -1.15 -6.59 -10.75
C GLY A 88 0.24 -6.89 -11.33
N GLY A 89 1.08 -7.65 -10.61
CA GLY A 89 2.34 -8.17 -11.13
C GLY A 89 2.20 -9.37 -12.07
N LYS A 90 1.04 -10.03 -12.10
CA LYS A 90 0.75 -11.20 -12.95
C LYS A 90 0.07 -10.82 -14.27
N TRP A 91 -0.61 -9.67 -14.31
CA TRP A 91 -1.21 -9.11 -15.53
C TRP A 91 -0.21 -8.44 -16.49
N SER A 92 1.06 -8.29 -16.10
CA SER A 92 2.13 -7.98 -17.06
C SER A 92 2.62 -9.21 -17.85
N ASN A 93 2.25 -10.43 -17.43
CA ASN A 93 2.66 -11.68 -18.08
C ASN A 93 1.49 -12.40 -18.76
N GLY A 94 0.34 -11.72 -18.89
CA GLY A 94 -0.87 -12.22 -19.53
C GLY A 94 -1.03 -11.82 -21.00
N ALA A 95 0.06 -11.49 -21.69
CA ALA A 95 0.06 -11.64 -23.14
C ALA A 95 0.34 -13.12 -23.42
N GLU A 96 -0.67 -13.86 -23.87
CA GLU A 96 -0.48 -15.14 -24.55
C GLU A 96 0.28 -14.87 -25.86
N MET A 97 1.57 -14.59 -25.75
CA MET A 97 2.46 -14.34 -26.86
C MET A 97 3.66 -15.24 -26.62
N THR A 98 3.93 -16.10 -27.59
CA THR A 98 5.11 -16.96 -27.52
C THR A 98 6.37 -16.11 -27.42
N GLU A 99 7.45 -16.67 -26.87
CA GLU A 99 8.73 -15.95 -26.73
C GLU A 99 9.19 -15.33 -28.07
N GLU A 100 8.91 -16.02 -29.18
CA GLU A 100 9.21 -15.57 -30.54
C GLU A 100 8.39 -14.35 -30.97
N GLU A 101 7.08 -14.37 -30.74
CA GLU A 101 6.18 -13.25 -31.05
C GLU A 101 6.49 -12.02 -30.17
N ALA A 102 6.86 -12.24 -28.90
CA ALA A 102 7.29 -11.20 -27.98
C ALA A 102 8.55 -10.46 -28.46
N VAL A 103 9.54 -11.21 -28.93
CA VAL A 103 10.79 -10.65 -29.45
C VAL A 103 10.54 -9.91 -30.77
N ALA A 104 9.72 -10.46 -31.67
CA ALA A 104 9.39 -9.80 -32.94
C ALA A 104 8.69 -8.46 -32.72
N GLU A 105 7.74 -8.40 -31.79
CA GLU A 105 7.02 -7.18 -31.44
C GLU A 105 7.96 -6.15 -30.79
N GLN A 106 8.80 -6.57 -29.84
CA GLN A 106 9.80 -5.70 -29.21
C GLN A 106 10.79 -5.12 -30.25
N GLN A 107 11.27 -5.93 -31.19
CA GLN A 107 12.14 -5.48 -32.27
C GLN A 107 11.44 -4.48 -33.20
N ARG A 108 10.17 -4.72 -33.54
CA ARG A 108 9.37 -3.79 -34.33
C ARG A 108 9.22 -2.44 -33.63
N MET A 109 8.92 -2.43 -32.34
CA MET A 109 8.82 -1.19 -31.55
C MET A 109 10.14 -0.42 -31.54
N PHE A 110 11.27 -1.10 -31.35
CA PHE A 110 12.59 -0.45 -31.41
C PHE A 110 12.92 0.09 -32.80
N ALA A 111 12.55 -0.63 -33.86
CA ALA A 111 12.74 -0.17 -35.23
C ALA A 111 11.90 1.08 -35.53
N GLU A 112 10.63 1.09 -35.10
CA GLU A 112 9.74 2.25 -35.25
C GLU A 112 10.25 3.47 -34.47
N ALA A 113 10.68 3.28 -33.22
CA ALA A 113 11.27 4.35 -32.42
C ALA A 113 12.54 4.93 -33.07
N ARG A 114 13.42 4.07 -33.61
CA ARG A 114 14.60 4.49 -34.36
C ARG A 114 14.22 5.26 -35.62
N ALA A 115 13.19 4.82 -36.36
CA ALA A 115 12.71 5.52 -37.55
C ALA A 115 12.16 6.92 -37.20
N ARG A 116 11.45 7.06 -36.08
CA ARG A 116 10.96 8.36 -35.59
C ARG A 116 12.10 9.29 -35.18
N MET A 117 13.16 8.78 -34.54
CA MET A 117 14.34 9.58 -34.17
C MET A 117 15.20 9.96 -35.39
N ASN A 118 15.30 9.09 -36.38
CA ASN A 118 16.03 9.36 -37.62
C ASN A 118 15.23 10.25 -38.60
N GLY A 119 13.92 10.38 -38.40
CA GLY A 119 12.98 11.16 -39.22
C GLY A 119 12.69 12.58 -38.70
N GLY A 120 13.61 13.19 -37.94
CA GLY A 120 13.48 14.58 -37.53
C GLY A 120 13.51 15.57 -38.70
N ALA A 121 12.37 15.77 -39.37
CA ALA A 121 12.12 16.88 -40.27
C ALA A 121 10.74 17.51 -39.96
N VAL A 122 10.81 18.61 -39.20
CA VAL A 122 9.97 19.82 -39.20
C VAL A 122 8.45 19.62 -39.40
N ALA A 123 7.68 19.84 -38.33
CA ALA A 123 6.24 20.12 -38.44
C ALA A 123 6.01 21.41 -39.24
N PRO A 124 5.03 21.47 -40.17
CA PRO A 124 4.85 22.63 -41.03
C PRO A 124 4.20 23.78 -40.24
N LYS A 125 4.84 24.95 -40.25
CA LYS A 125 4.30 26.22 -39.75
C LYS A 125 3.26 26.73 -40.76
N GLN A 126 2.03 27.00 -40.30
CA GLN A 126 0.97 27.60 -41.13
C GLN A 126 1.34 29.04 -41.53
N PRO A 127 0.98 29.51 -42.74
CA PRO A 127 1.19 30.90 -43.13
C PRO A 127 -0.03 31.77 -42.76
N ASP A 128 0.21 32.92 -42.14
CA ASP A 128 -0.80 33.97 -41.94
C ASP A 128 -1.02 34.77 -43.24
N PRO A 129 -2.26 35.23 -43.55
CA PRO A 129 -2.51 36.10 -44.68
C PRO A 129 -2.12 37.56 -44.37
N ASP A 130 -1.46 38.17 -45.35
CA ASP A 130 -0.91 39.53 -45.38
C ASP A 130 -1.99 40.62 -45.20
N PRO A 131 -1.84 41.57 -44.26
CA PRO A 131 -2.66 42.77 -44.20
C PRO A 131 -1.85 43.97 -44.68
N SER A 132 -1.95 44.33 -45.96
CA SER A 132 -2.27 45.70 -46.41
C SER A 132 -1.89 45.96 -47.88
N LEU A 133 -2.89 45.99 -48.76
CA LEU A 133 -3.12 47.14 -49.64
C LEU A 133 -3.87 48.14 -48.73
N GLU A 134 -3.56 49.42 -48.61
CA GLU A 134 -3.41 50.41 -49.67
C GLU A 134 -2.91 51.73 -49.04
N SER A 135 -2.45 52.65 -49.89
CA SER A 135 -2.41 54.10 -49.56
C SER A 135 -3.80 54.68 -49.35
#